data_AF-A0A6N9RA02-F1
#
_entry.id   AF-A0A6N9RA02-F1
#
_cell.length_a   1.000
_cell.length_b   1.000
_cell.length_c   1.000
_cell.angle_alpha   90.00
_cell.angle_beta   90.00
_cell.angle_gamma   90.00
#
_symmetry.space_group_name_H-M   'P 1'
#
loop_
_entity.id
_entity.type
_entity.pdbx_description
1 polymer ?
#
loop_
_entity_poly.entity_id
_entity_poly.type
_entity_poly.pdbx_seq_one_letter_code
_entity_poly.pdbx_strand_id
1 'polypeptide(L)'
;MHLHKSEKAKRELSSRQRVLNIRERGALFLADGCKTQDEMQVLLRDDGSILQKLISDGYLVRLEASGHRALALETKVVAPALQLPPAPVAPPGSSSDNFDGKRSLATTRMFLFDICERMFSKKAPALAHQYRDQLRQARDRESMVAIARDIIVKVEEIAGSERADGLSERIAMMLPPE
;
A
#
# COMPACT_ATOMS: atom_id res chain seq x y z
N MET A 1 15.03 15.72 -20.32
CA MET A 1 13.55 15.78 -20.37
C MET A 1 12.97 14.86 -19.31
N HIS A 2 12.15 15.39 -18.41
CA HIS A 2 11.48 14.58 -17.39
C HIS A 2 10.09 14.18 -17.86
N LEU A 3 9.64 12.98 -17.48
CA LEU A 3 8.32 12.47 -17.83
C LEU A 3 7.43 12.49 -16.59
N HIS A 4 6.26 13.10 -16.75
CA HIS A 4 5.22 13.12 -15.74
C HIS A 4 4.00 12.34 -16.21
N LYS A 5 3.40 11.55 -15.31
CA LYS A 5 2.11 10.90 -15.55
C LYS A 5 0.98 11.92 -15.65
N SER A 6 0.17 11.83 -16.71
CA SER A 6 -1.00 12.68 -16.91
C SER A 6 -2.19 12.24 -16.04
N GLU A 7 -3.23 13.07 -15.97
CA GLU A 7 -4.50 12.70 -15.33
C GLU A 7 -5.13 11.45 -15.96
N LYS A 8 -4.93 11.25 -17.28
CA LYS A 8 -5.37 10.04 -18.00
C LYS A 8 -4.64 8.79 -17.49
N ALA A 9 -3.34 8.90 -17.24
CA ALA A 9 -2.55 7.81 -16.64
C ALA A 9 -3.01 7.49 -15.21
N LYS A 10 -3.29 8.51 -14.39
CA LYS A 10 -3.81 8.29 -13.02
C LYS A 10 -5.16 7.58 -13.03
N ARG A 11 -6.06 7.96 -13.94
CA ARG A 11 -7.36 7.30 -14.15
C ARG A 11 -7.21 5.85 -14.58
N GLU A 12 -6.27 5.53 -15.49
CA GLU A 12 -6.01 4.13 -15.87
C GLU A 12 -5.39 3.34 -14.71
N LEU A 13 -4.40 3.89 -14.00
CA LEU A 13 -3.81 3.20 -12.86
C LEU A 13 -4.85 2.85 -11.78
N SER A 14 -5.87 3.71 -11.63
CA SER A 14 -6.99 3.55 -10.69
C SER A 14 -8.13 2.68 -11.24
N SER A 15 -8.23 2.52 -12.56
CA SER A 15 -9.24 1.72 -13.23
C SER A 15 -8.96 0.22 -13.08
N ARG A 16 -10.01 -0.58 -12.94
CA ARG A 16 -9.93 -2.05 -12.92
C ARG A 16 -9.90 -2.66 -14.33
N GLN A 17 -10.20 -1.86 -15.35
CA GLN A 17 -10.15 -2.29 -16.75
C GLN A 17 -8.71 -2.09 -17.23
N ARG A 18 -7.89 -3.14 -17.12
CA ARG A 18 -6.46 -3.08 -17.50
C ARG A 18 -6.33 -2.97 -19.02
N VAL A 19 -6.37 -1.74 -19.54
CA VAL A 19 -6.18 -1.46 -20.97
C VAL A 19 -4.68 -1.46 -21.32
N LEU A 20 -3.83 -1.06 -20.38
CA LEU A 20 -2.38 -1.01 -20.54
C LEU A 20 -1.72 -2.32 -20.10
N ASN A 21 -0.70 -2.73 -20.86
CA ASN A 21 0.12 -3.90 -20.58
C ASN A 21 1.00 -3.69 -19.33
N ILE A 22 1.50 -4.77 -18.74
CA ILE A 22 2.21 -4.69 -17.44
C ILE A 22 3.45 -3.78 -17.48
N ARG A 23 4.15 -3.76 -18.63
CA ARG A 23 5.30 -2.88 -18.87
C ARG A 23 4.89 -1.41 -19.01
N GLU A 24 3.81 -1.14 -19.72
CA GLU A 24 3.25 0.22 -19.89
C GLU A 24 2.81 0.80 -18.54
N ARG A 25 2.12 0.00 -17.71
CA ARG A 25 1.76 0.41 -16.34
C ARG A 25 3.00 0.64 -15.47
N GLY A 26 4.01 -0.22 -15.60
CA GLY A 26 5.32 -0.02 -14.96
C GLY A 26 5.96 1.32 -15.32
N ALA A 27 5.92 1.72 -16.59
CA ALA A 27 6.40 3.04 -17.03
C ALA A 27 5.64 4.19 -16.36
N LEU A 28 4.32 4.07 -16.19
CA LEU A 28 3.51 5.10 -15.51
C LEU A 28 3.81 5.20 -14.02
N PHE A 29 4.14 4.09 -13.35
CA PHE A 29 4.63 4.10 -11.98
C PHE A 29 6.02 4.72 -11.85
N LEU A 30 6.87 4.58 -12.87
CA LEU A 30 8.22 5.17 -12.88
C LEU A 30 8.21 6.67 -13.24
N ALA A 31 7.17 7.14 -13.93
CA ALA A 31 6.97 8.54 -14.33
C ALA A 31 6.41 9.43 -13.21
N ASP A 32 7.10 9.44 -12.07
CA ASP A 32 6.80 10.31 -10.92
C ASP A 32 7.40 11.72 -11.04
N GLY A 33 7.93 12.09 -12.20
CA GLY A 33 8.54 13.41 -12.45
C GLY A 33 10.00 13.54 -12.00
N CYS A 34 10.51 12.58 -11.23
CA CYS A 34 11.90 12.58 -10.76
C CYS A 34 12.87 11.91 -11.75
N LYS A 35 12.38 11.18 -12.75
CA LYS A 35 13.21 10.39 -13.67
C LYS A 35 13.24 11.00 -15.07
N THR A 36 14.41 10.98 -15.66
CA THR A 36 14.58 11.39 -17.05
C THR A 36 14.08 10.30 -17.99
N GLN A 37 13.73 10.68 -19.22
CA GLN A 37 13.31 9.73 -20.26
C GLN A 37 14.37 8.62 -20.49
N ASP A 38 15.65 8.96 -20.43
CA ASP A 38 16.77 8.04 -20.66
C ASP A 38 16.90 7.01 -19.52
N GLU A 39 16.86 7.47 -18.26
CA GLU A 39 16.86 6.56 -17.10
C GLU A 39 15.66 5.61 -17.10
N MET A 40 14.49 6.09 -17.55
CA MET A 40 13.33 5.23 -17.70
C MET A 40 13.54 4.16 -18.77
N GLN A 41 14.17 4.46 -19.90
CA GLN A 41 14.48 3.46 -20.93
C GLN A 41 15.40 2.37 -20.39
N VAL A 42 16.45 2.75 -19.63
CA VAL A 42 17.37 1.81 -18.99
C VAL A 42 16.65 0.91 -17.98
N LEU A 43 15.79 1.49 -17.12
CA LEU A 43 15.05 0.75 -16.09
C LEU A 43 14.00 -0.19 -16.70
N LEU A 44 13.34 0.22 -17.78
CA LEU A 44 12.38 -0.61 -18.50
C LEU A 44 13.05 -1.65 -19.42
N ARG A 45 14.37 -1.51 -19.67
CA ARG A 45 15.12 -2.28 -20.67
C ARG A 45 14.38 -2.28 -22.01
N ASP A 46 13.97 -1.09 -22.44
CA ASP A 46 13.18 -0.86 -23.66
C ASP A 46 13.86 0.23 -24.49
N ASP A 47 13.80 0.12 -25.81
CA ASP A 47 14.37 1.08 -26.77
C ASP A 47 13.61 2.42 -26.83
N GLY A 48 12.71 2.68 -25.86
CA GLY A 48 11.89 3.88 -25.78
C GLY A 48 10.58 3.80 -26.56
N SER A 49 10.28 2.65 -27.19
CA SER A 49 9.04 2.41 -27.94
C SER A 49 7.79 2.56 -27.04
N ILE A 50 7.86 2.02 -25.82
CA ILE A 50 6.77 2.07 -24.84
C ILE A 50 6.57 3.51 -24.36
N LEU A 51 7.65 4.23 -24.11
CA LEU A 51 7.59 5.62 -23.65
C LEU A 51 6.99 6.52 -24.75
N GLN A 52 7.43 6.35 -26.00
CA GLN A 52 6.89 7.09 -27.15
C GLN A 52 5.39 6.85 -27.32
N LYS A 53 4.95 5.59 -27.23
CA LYS A 53 3.53 5.23 -27.31
C LYS A 53 2.72 5.88 -26.18
N LEU A 54 3.20 5.81 -24.95
CA LEU A 54 2.52 6.43 -23.81
C LEU A 54 2.46 7.96 -23.91
N ILE A 55 3.45 8.60 -24.54
CA ILE A 55 3.43 10.04 -24.81
C ILE A 55 2.41 10.35 -25.90
N SER A 56 2.40 9.58 -27.00
CA SER A 56 1.44 9.72 -28.10
C SER A 56 -0.01 9.50 -27.65
N ASP A 57 -0.24 8.51 -26.79
CA ASP A 57 -1.55 8.20 -26.22
C ASP A 57 -1.97 9.19 -25.12
N GLY A 58 -1.11 10.15 -24.77
CA GLY A 58 -1.37 11.20 -23.77
C GLY A 58 -1.32 10.73 -22.31
N TYR A 59 -0.71 9.58 -22.04
CA TYR A 59 -0.48 9.07 -20.68
C TYR A 59 0.75 9.71 -20.02
N LEU A 60 1.75 10.12 -20.81
CA LEU A 60 2.96 10.79 -20.35
C LEU A 60 3.10 12.18 -20.97
N VAL A 61 3.47 13.16 -20.15
CA VAL A 61 3.76 14.52 -20.58
C VAL A 61 5.26 14.78 -20.43
N ARG A 62 5.90 15.23 -21.51
CA ARG A 62 7.28 15.72 -21.48
C ARG A 62 7.30 17.09 -20.83
N LEU A 63 7.96 17.21 -19.69
CA LEU A 63 8.23 18.49 -19.07
C LEU A 63 9.72 18.81 -19.26
N GLU A 64 9.99 19.91 -19.93
CA GLU A 64 11.31 20.53 -19.93
C GLU A 64 11.68 20.82 -18.47
N ALA A 65 12.91 20.49 -18.09
CA ALA A 65 13.42 20.70 -16.75
C ALA A 65 13.72 22.19 -16.51
N SER A 66 12.72 23.05 -16.66
CA SER A 66 12.77 24.43 -16.19
C SER A 66 12.29 24.41 -14.75
N GLY A 67 13.25 24.22 -13.84
CA GLY A 67 12.96 24.30 -12.41
C GLY A 67 12.27 25.62 -12.09
N HIS A 68 11.15 25.57 -11.37
CA HIS A 68 10.80 26.45 -10.26
C HIS A 68 9.49 25.95 -9.61
N ARG A 69 9.53 25.87 -8.29
CA ARG A 69 8.42 25.64 -7.37
C ARG A 69 7.62 26.95 -7.24
N ALA A 70 6.33 26.96 -7.57
CA ALA A 70 5.34 27.97 -7.15
C ALA A 70 3.94 27.32 -7.25
N LEU A 71 3.25 27.00 -6.15
CA LEU A 71 2.39 27.88 -5.36
C LEU A 71 1.35 28.67 -6.19
N ALA A 72 0.08 28.29 -5.97
CA ALA A 72 -1.06 29.17 -5.71
C ALA A 72 -2.01 29.63 -6.87
N LEU A 73 -3.28 29.19 -6.71
CA LEU A 73 -4.55 29.95 -6.73
C LEU A 73 -5.10 30.47 -8.09
N GLU A 74 -6.24 29.92 -8.54
CA GLU A 74 -7.63 30.49 -8.50
C GLU A 74 -7.95 31.39 -9.73
N THR A 75 -9.10 31.28 -10.41
CA THR A 75 -10.40 31.96 -10.07
C THR A 75 -11.35 31.75 -11.28
N LYS A 76 -12.51 31.07 -11.19
CA LYS A 76 -13.91 31.52 -10.85
C LYS A 76 -14.71 32.23 -11.99
N VAL A 77 -15.91 31.71 -12.30
CA VAL A 77 -17.14 32.43 -12.75
C VAL A 77 -18.37 31.55 -12.38
N VAL A 78 -19.08 31.72 -11.23
CA VAL A 78 -20.27 32.55 -10.86
C VAL A 78 -21.65 32.21 -11.50
N ALA A 79 -22.47 31.43 -10.75
CA ALA A 79 -23.89 31.61 -10.25
C ALA A 79 -25.08 31.95 -11.21
N PRO A 80 -26.40 31.65 -10.91
CA PRO A 80 -27.07 31.79 -9.59
C PRO A 80 -28.14 30.75 -9.12
N ALA A 81 -28.25 30.70 -7.79
CA ALA A 81 -29.34 30.41 -6.83
C ALA A 81 -30.63 29.62 -7.19
N LEU A 82 -30.96 28.64 -6.34
CA LEU A 82 -32.30 28.44 -5.72
C LEU A 82 -32.14 27.80 -4.32
N GLN A 83 -32.81 28.38 -3.33
CA GLN A 83 -32.82 28.04 -1.88
C GLN A 83 -33.65 26.79 -1.55
N LEU A 84 -33.31 26.08 -0.44
CA LEU A 84 -34.20 25.47 0.60
C LEU A 84 -33.41 24.45 1.50
N PRO A 85 -33.91 24.07 2.70
CA PRO A 85 -33.55 24.51 4.07
C PRO A 85 -32.38 23.73 4.75
N PRO A 86 -31.92 24.12 5.97
CA PRO A 86 -30.76 23.53 6.62
C PRO A 86 -31.07 22.16 7.25
N ALA A 87 -30.49 21.10 6.68
CA ALA A 87 -30.38 19.80 7.33
C ALA A 87 -29.06 19.73 8.12
N PRO A 88 -29.01 19.06 9.28
CA PRO A 88 -27.89 19.14 10.20
C PRO A 88 -26.62 18.62 9.54
N VAL A 89 -25.55 19.39 9.75
CA VAL A 89 -24.15 19.06 9.47
C VAL A 89 -23.83 17.63 9.91
N ALA A 90 -23.86 16.70 8.96
CA ALA A 90 -23.08 15.49 9.06
C ALA A 90 -21.63 15.90 8.72
N PRO A 91 -20.67 15.82 9.66
CA PRO A 91 -19.28 15.88 9.25
C PRO A 91 -19.05 14.75 8.24
N PRO A 92 -18.25 14.97 7.18
CA PRO A 92 -17.63 13.86 6.49
C PRO A 92 -16.73 13.18 7.52
N GLY A 93 -17.28 12.19 8.20
CA GLY A 93 -16.53 11.17 8.90
C GLY A 93 -15.75 10.42 7.85
N SER A 94 -14.67 11.04 7.37
CA SER A 94 -13.52 10.34 6.84
C SER A 94 -13.26 9.23 7.82
N SER A 95 -13.57 8.01 7.41
CA SER A 95 -13.10 6.76 7.99
C SER A 95 -11.58 6.63 7.76
N SER A 96 -10.83 7.71 8.04
CA SER A 96 -9.59 7.59 8.77
C SER A 96 -10.05 7.26 10.18
N ASP A 97 -10.30 5.96 10.40
CA ASP A 97 -10.28 5.39 11.72
C ASP A 97 -9.04 5.97 12.39
N ASN A 98 -9.25 6.78 13.42
CA ASN A 98 -8.18 7.24 14.29
C ASN A 98 -7.50 5.97 14.77
N PHE A 99 -6.42 5.55 14.10
CA PHE A 99 -5.58 4.46 14.55
C PHE A 99 -4.79 5.01 15.73
N ASP A 100 -5.52 5.09 16.83
CA ASP A 100 -5.07 5.36 18.16
C ASP A 100 -3.85 4.44 18.36
N GLY A 101 -2.69 5.01 18.71
CA GLY A 101 -1.43 4.30 18.95
C GLY A 101 -1.48 3.26 20.07
N LYS A 102 -2.68 2.80 20.44
CA LYS A 102 -3.01 1.69 21.31
C LYS A 102 -2.88 0.40 20.50
N ARG A 103 -1.73 -0.25 20.64
CA ARG A 103 -1.59 -1.72 20.62
C ARG A 103 -2.88 -2.48 20.26
N SER A 104 -3.07 -2.75 18.97
CA SER A 104 -4.33 -3.29 18.43
C SER A 104 -4.24 -4.79 18.16
N LEU A 105 -5.26 -5.54 18.57
CA LEU A 105 -5.39 -6.97 18.26
C LEU A 105 -5.48 -7.22 16.76
N ALA A 106 -6.10 -6.32 15.99
CA ALA A 106 -6.17 -6.45 14.54
C ALA A 106 -4.78 -6.38 13.89
N THR A 107 -3.95 -5.45 14.35
CA THR A 107 -2.56 -5.29 13.88
C THR A 107 -1.69 -6.46 14.29
N THR A 108 -1.83 -6.93 15.53
CA THR A 108 -1.14 -8.13 16.02
C THR A 108 -1.49 -9.34 15.17
N ARG A 109 -2.78 -9.53 14.86
CA ARG A 109 -3.25 -10.63 14.01
C ARG A 109 -2.71 -10.53 12.58
N MET A 110 -2.72 -9.35 11.97
CA MET A 110 -2.11 -9.15 10.64
C MET A 110 -0.61 -9.47 10.64
N PHE A 111 0.10 -9.07 11.69
CA PHE A 111 1.53 -9.36 11.82
C PHE A 111 1.80 -10.87 11.96
N LEU A 112 1.03 -11.58 12.79
CA LEU A 112 1.14 -13.04 12.92
C LEU A 112 0.87 -13.76 11.59
N PHE A 113 -0.07 -13.26 10.78
CA PHE A 113 -0.32 -13.77 9.42
C PHE A 113 0.90 -13.60 8.50
N ASP A 114 1.55 -12.43 8.49
CA ASP A 114 2.76 -12.18 7.68
C ASP A 114 3.94 -13.06 8.11
N ILE A 115 4.10 -13.28 9.42
CA ILE A 115 5.13 -14.19 9.95
C ILE A 115 4.85 -15.65 9.53
N CYS A 116 3.59 -16.09 9.60
CA CYS A 116 3.20 -17.42 9.12
C CYS A 116 3.54 -17.60 7.64
N GLU A 117 3.22 -16.61 6.80
CA GLU A 117 3.55 -16.60 5.38
C GLU A 117 5.06 -16.60 5.12
N ARG A 118 5.84 -15.77 5.82
CA ARG A 118 7.29 -15.66 5.55
C ARG A 118 8.10 -16.84 6.05
N MET A 119 7.74 -17.42 7.20
CA MET A 119 8.53 -18.46 7.86
C MET A 119 8.11 -19.87 7.47
N PHE A 120 6.81 -20.10 7.29
CA PHE A 120 6.27 -21.45 7.12
C PHE A 120 5.89 -21.78 5.67
N SER A 121 5.67 -20.80 4.78
CA SER A 121 5.25 -21.07 3.39
C SER A 121 6.20 -21.99 2.60
N LYS A 122 7.52 -21.85 2.81
CA LYS A 122 8.52 -22.66 2.09
C LYS A 122 8.89 -23.97 2.79
N LYS A 123 8.91 -23.99 4.12
CA LYS A 123 9.40 -25.13 4.91
C LYS A 123 8.28 -26.05 5.40
N ALA A 124 7.11 -25.50 5.70
CA ALA A 124 5.98 -26.25 6.26
C ALA A 124 4.63 -25.60 5.89
N PRO A 125 4.21 -25.69 4.61
CA PRO A 125 2.99 -25.03 4.13
C PRO A 125 1.71 -25.51 4.85
N ALA A 126 1.66 -26.78 5.27
CA ALA A 126 0.53 -27.32 6.03
C ALA A 126 0.38 -26.64 7.41
N LEU A 127 1.50 -26.41 8.12
CA LEU A 127 1.50 -25.68 9.39
C LEU A 127 1.11 -24.22 9.20
N ALA A 128 1.55 -23.58 8.11
CA ALA A 128 1.12 -22.23 7.77
C ALA A 128 -0.41 -22.14 7.67
N HIS A 129 -1.05 -23.05 6.91
CA HIS A 129 -2.50 -23.06 6.78
C HIS A 129 -3.22 -23.29 8.12
N GLN A 130 -2.73 -24.22 8.94
CA GLN A 130 -3.30 -24.48 10.26
C GLN A 130 -3.25 -23.26 11.18
N TYR A 131 -2.09 -22.58 11.27
CA TYR A 131 -1.98 -21.37 12.07
C TYR A 131 -2.84 -20.24 11.52
N ARG A 132 -2.98 -20.14 10.19
CA ARG A 132 -3.86 -19.14 9.57
C ARG A 132 -5.32 -19.36 9.95
N ASP A 133 -5.79 -20.60 9.96
CA ASP A 133 -7.17 -20.93 10.36
C ASP A 133 -7.40 -20.71 11.86
N GLN A 134 -6.43 -21.09 12.70
CA GLN A 134 -6.50 -20.84 14.15
C GLN A 134 -6.54 -19.34 14.46
N LEU A 135 -5.64 -18.54 13.85
CA LEU A 135 -5.67 -17.08 13.95
C LEU A 135 -6.98 -16.50 13.42
N ARG A 136 -7.61 -17.17 12.43
CA ARG A 136 -8.89 -16.74 11.89
C ARG A 136 -10.03 -16.88 12.90
N GLN A 137 -10.02 -17.99 13.62
CA GLN A 137 -11.01 -18.35 14.63
C GLN A 137 -10.79 -17.62 15.96
N ALA A 138 -9.55 -17.24 16.29
CA ALA A 138 -9.24 -16.45 17.48
C ALA A 138 -9.87 -15.05 17.41
N ARG A 139 -10.87 -14.81 18.27
CA ARG A 139 -11.52 -13.50 18.45
C ARG A 139 -11.05 -12.78 19.72
N ASP A 140 -10.47 -13.53 20.67
CA ASP A 140 -10.09 -13.03 21.99
C ASP A 140 -8.56 -12.89 22.13
N ARG A 141 -8.13 -11.98 23.02
CA ARG A 141 -6.72 -11.70 23.30
C ARG A 141 -5.98 -12.96 23.77
N GLU A 142 -6.55 -13.71 24.71
CA GLU A 142 -5.92 -14.92 25.24
C GLU A 142 -5.69 -15.97 24.15
N SER A 143 -6.70 -16.21 23.30
CA SER A 143 -6.56 -17.12 22.15
C SER A 143 -5.47 -16.66 21.20
N MET A 144 -5.38 -15.35 20.92
CA MET A 144 -4.36 -14.80 20.05
C MET A 144 -2.95 -14.92 20.64
N VAL A 145 -2.78 -14.69 21.95
CA VAL A 145 -1.51 -14.85 22.64
C VAL A 145 -1.09 -16.33 22.70
N ALA A 146 -2.03 -17.24 22.94
CA ALA A 146 -1.76 -18.67 22.94
C ALA A 146 -1.23 -19.15 21.57
N ILE A 147 -1.90 -18.74 20.49
CA ILE A 147 -1.47 -19.08 19.12
C ILE A 147 -0.13 -18.41 18.80
N ALA A 148 0.08 -17.15 19.22
CA ALA A 148 1.35 -16.45 19.03
C ALA A 148 2.52 -17.18 19.72
N ARG A 149 2.33 -17.69 20.93
CA ARG A 149 3.33 -18.48 21.65
C ARG A 149 3.67 -19.78 20.91
N ASP A 150 2.66 -20.49 20.41
CA ASP A 150 2.88 -21.72 19.64
C ASP A 150 3.65 -21.45 18.34
N ILE A 151 3.32 -20.35 17.64
CA ILE A 151 4.07 -19.88 16.47
C ILE A 151 5.52 -19.58 16.85
N ILE A 152 5.79 -18.90 17.97
CA ILE A 152 7.16 -18.57 18.41
C ILE A 152 7.98 -19.83 18.64
N VAL A 153 7.44 -20.83 19.35
CA VAL A 153 8.11 -22.13 19.59
C VAL A 153 8.43 -22.81 18.26
N LYS A 154 7.50 -22.81 17.30
CA LYS A 154 7.75 -23.38 15.97
C LYS A 154 8.72 -22.56 15.13
N VAL A 155 8.76 -21.24 15.29
CA VAL A 155 9.76 -20.40 14.64
C VAL A 155 11.15 -20.67 15.23
N GLU A 156 11.27 -20.89 16.53
CA GLU A 156 12.53 -21.27 17.18
C GLU A 156 13.10 -22.57 16.60
N GLU A 157 12.26 -23.61 16.48
CA GLU A 157 12.65 -24.90 15.88
C GLU A 157 13.15 -24.75 14.42
N ILE A 158 12.57 -23.82 13.66
CA ILE A 158 12.79 -23.70 12.21
C ILE A 158 13.85 -22.66 11.82
N ALA A 159 13.99 -21.61 12.62
CA ALA A 159 14.76 -20.41 12.32
C ALA A 159 15.75 -20.00 13.43
N GLY A 160 15.72 -20.66 14.59
CA GLY A 160 16.61 -20.39 15.73
C GLY A 160 15.99 -19.45 16.77
N SER A 161 16.53 -19.51 18.00
CA SER A 161 16.05 -18.77 19.18
C SER A 161 16.12 -17.26 19.02
N GLU A 162 17.18 -16.73 18.41
CA GLU A 162 17.37 -15.29 18.19
C GLU A 162 16.19 -14.65 17.41
N ARG A 163 15.61 -15.40 16.45
CA ARG A 163 14.43 -14.95 15.70
C ARG A 163 13.15 -15.05 16.52
N ALA A 164 13.04 -16.08 17.36
CA ALA A 164 11.90 -16.31 18.22
C ALA A 164 11.81 -15.23 19.32
N ASP A 165 12.94 -14.84 19.90
CA ASP A 165 13.03 -13.78 20.91
C ASP A 165 12.60 -12.42 20.35
N GLY A 166 13.16 -12.01 19.20
CA GLY A 166 12.76 -10.76 18.55
C GLY A 166 11.30 -10.74 18.10
N LEU A 167 10.72 -11.90 17.78
CA LEU A 167 9.30 -12.04 17.47
C LEU A 167 8.44 -11.85 18.74
N SER A 168 8.83 -12.47 19.84
CA SER A 168 8.17 -12.37 21.15
C SER A 168 8.12 -10.93 21.66
N GLU A 169 9.26 -10.22 21.65
CA GLU A 169 9.34 -8.82 22.05
C GLU A 169 8.42 -7.93 21.21
N ARG A 170 8.42 -8.13 19.89
CA ARG A 170 7.59 -7.34 18.97
C ARG A 170 6.10 -7.59 19.17
N ILE A 171 5.71 -8.82 19.47
CA ILE A 171 4.32 -9.18 19.80
C ILE A 171 3.93 -8.53 21.14
N ALA A 172 4.80 -8.58 22.15
CA ALA A 172 4.57 -7.92 23.45
C ALA A 172 4.43 -6.39 23.33
N MET A 173 5.18 -5.76 22.41
CA MET A 173 5.04 -4.33 22.12
C MET A 173 3.71 -3.96 21.44
N MET A 174 3.10 -4.88 20.70
CA MET A 174 1.86 -4.64 19.94
C MET A 174 0.58 -5.12 20.64
N LEU A 175 0.69 -5.97 21.65
CA LEU A 175 -0.42 -6.41 22.48
C LEU A 175 -0.82 -5.30 23.48
N PRO A 176 -2.12 -4.95 23.59
CA PRO A 176 -2.58 -3.90 24.50
C PRO A 176 -2.18 -4.23 25.94
N PRO A 177 -1.76 -3.25 26.77
CA PRO A 177 -1.62 -3.50 28.20
C PRO A 177 -3.00 -3.92 28.74
N GLU A 178 -3.02 -4.75 29.80
CA GLU A 178 -4.27 -5.02 30.54
C GLU A 178 -4.91 -3.75 31.09
#